data_AF-A0A8A2UDV5-F1
#
_entry.id   AF-A0A8A2UDV5-F1
#
_cell.length_a   1.000
_cell.length_b   1.000
_cell.length_c   1.000
_cell.angle_alpha   90.00
_cell.angle_beta   90.00
_cell.angle_gamma   90.00
#
_symmetry.space_group_name_H-M   'P 1'
#
loop_
_entity.id
_entity.type
_entity.pdbx_description
1 polymer ?
#
loop_
_entity_poly.entity_id
_entity_poly.type
_entity_poly.pdbx_seq_one_letter_code
_entity_poly.pdbx_strand_id
1 'polypeptide(L)' 'MALNKLRKLDQNSAGVTLPKDDLRLEGLLDEDGEIDGEHHVHIRHVDDGQWSLELVEEIDA' A
#
# COMPACT_ATOMS: atom_id res chain seq x y z
N MET A 1 -14.36 1.36 5.35
CA MET A 1 -14.04 2.48 4.45
C MET A 1 -13.34 3.54 5.27
N ALA A 2 -12.01 3.61 5.19
CA ALA A 2 -11.22 4.58 5.95
C ALA A 2 -10.82 5.74 5.03
N LEU A 3 -11.20 6.96 5.38
CA LEU A 3 -10.67 8.16 4.73
C LEU A 3 -9.28 8.43 5.30
N ASN A 4 -8.23 8.09 4.55
CA ASN A 4 -6.86 8.33 4.96
C ASN A 4 -6.33 9.67 4.44
N LYS A 5 -5.56 10.36 5.27
CA LYS A 5 -4.94 11.63 4.93
C LYS A 5 -3.72 11.39 4.02
N LEU A 6 -3.61 12.16 2.93
CA LEU A 6 -2.37 12.24 2.16
C LEU A 6 -1.28 12.93 3.00
N ARG A 7 -0.12 12.31 3.10
CA ARG A 7 1.02 12.79 3.89
C ARG A 7 2.21 13.03 2.97
N LYS A 8 2.94 14.12 3.21
CA LYS A 8 4.25 14.31 2.60
C LYS A 8 5.21 13.28 3.20
N LEU A 9 5.91 12.54 2.34
CA LEU A 9 6.95 11.60 2.76
C LEU A 9 8.34 12.21 2.56
N ASP A 10 8.58 12.76 1.37
CA ASP A 10 9.82 13.49 1.05
C ASP A 10 9.56 14.70 0.12
N GLN A 11 10.60 15.20 -0.56
CA GLN A 11 10.50 16.35 -1.47
C GLN A 11 9.65 16.07 -2.72
N ASN A 12 9.66 14.83 -3.19
CA ASN A 12 9.10 14.40 -4.45
C ASN A 12 7.97 13.36 -4.28
N SER A 13 7.71 12.88 -3.05
CA SER A 13 6.72 11.85 -2.79
C SER A 13 5.72 12.21 -1.69
N ALA A 14 4.52 11.69 -1.85
CA ALA A 14 3.45 11.70 -0.86
C ALA A 14 2.85 10.29 -0.78
N GLY A 15 2.24 9.97 0.36
CA GLY A 15 1.66 8.65 0.59
C GLY A 15 0.39 8.69 1.42
N VAL A 16 -0.33 7.59 1.38
CA VAL A 16 -1.49 7.30 2.24
C VAL A 16 -1.16 6.10 3.12
N THR A 17 -1.73 6.05 4.31
CA THR A 17 -1.58 4.90 5.21
C THR A 17 -2.61 3.84 4.85
N LEU A 18 -2.17 2.60 4.63
CA LEU A 18 -3.06 1.45 4.55
C LEU A 18 -3.35 0.93 5.97
N PRO A 19 -4.62 0.69 6.34
CA PRO A 19 -4.97 0.13 7.64
C PRO A 19 -4.32 -1.24 7.86
N LYS A 20 -3.73 -1.49 9.04
CA LYS A 20 -3.14 -2.81 9.37
C LYS A 20 -4.16 -3.96 9.27
N ASP A 21 -5.43 -3.70 9.53
CA ASP A 21 -6.48 -4.74 9.40
C ASP A 21 -6.67 -5.20 7.96
N ASP A 22 -6.59 -4.29 6.99
CA ASP A 22 -6.67 -4.63 5.56
C ASP A 22 -5.42 -5.43 5.14
N LEU A 23 -4.23 -5.01 5.58
CA LEU A 23 -2.97 -5.72 5.31
C LEU A 23 -2.94 -7.13 5.93
N ARG A 24 -3.54 -7.30 7.12
CA ARG A 24 -3.65 -8.60 7.79
C ARG A 24 -4.54 -9.57 7.00
N LEU A 25 -5.63 -9.09 6.40
CA LEU A 25 -6.51 -9.92 5.58
C LEU A 25 -5.78 -10.48 4.35
N GLU A 26 -4.86 -9.69 3.79
CA GLU A 26 -4.02 -10.07 2.66
C GLU A 26 -2.78 -10.89 3.08
N GLY A 27 -2.60 -11.20 4.37
CA GLY A 27 -1.47 -11.98 4.88
C GLY A 27 -0.12 -11.26 4.80
N LEU A 28 -0.12 -9.92 4.72
CA LEU A 28 1.09 -9.11 4.55
C LEU A 28 1.78 -8.75 5.87
N LEU A 29 1.19 -9.17 7.00
CA LEU A 29 1.69 -8.89 8.33
C LEU A 29 1.95 -10.18 9.11
N ASP A 30 2.98 -10.15 9.95
CA ASP A 30 3.29 -11.20 10.92
C ASP A 30 2.37 -11.16 12.17
N GLU A 31 2.64 -12.05 13.14
CA GLU A 31 1.89 -12.14 14.39
C GLU A 31 2.00 -10.89 15.28
N ASP A 32 3.08 -10.13 15.14
CA ASP A 32 3.32 -8.86 15.84
C ASP A 32 2.70 -7.66 15.08
N GLY A 33 2.19 -7.90 13.88
CA GLY A 33 1.55 -6.92 13.01
C GLY A 33 2.54 -6.07 12.23
N GLU A 34 3.78 -6.51 12.09
CA GLU A 34 4.81 -5.90 11.24
C GLU A 34 4.78 -6.52 9.84
N ILE A 35 5.31 -5.80 8.85
CA ILE A 35 5.32 -6.30 7.47
C ILE A 35 6.22 -7.53 7.39
N ASP A 36 5.70 -8.63 6.87
CA ASP A 36 6.45 -9.89 6.73
C ASP A 36 7.05 -10.02 5.33
N GLY A 37 8.37 -10.05 5.21
CA GLY A 37 9.05 -10.20 3.93
C GLY A 37 9.07 -8.93 3.06
N GLU A 38 9.21 -9.13 1.75
CA GLU A 38 9.27 -8.04 0.77
C GLU A 38 8.01 -8.06 -0.11
N HIS A 39 7.25 -6.98 -0.06
CA HIS A 39 6.01 -6.83 -0.81
C HIS A 39 6.05 -5.56 -1.66
N HIS A 40 5.58 -5.68 -2.90
CA HIS A 40 5.51 -4.56 -3.83
C HIS A 40 4.06 -4.34 -4.27
N VAL A 41 3.70 -3.07 -4.44
CA VAL A 41 2.37 -2.67 -4.89
C VAL A 41 2.51 -1.82 -6.14
N HIS A 42 1.79 -2.21 -7.19
CA HIS A 42 1.66 -1.39 -8.38
C HIS A 42 0.60 -0.33 -8.15
N ILE A 43 0.99 0.95 -8.29
CA ILE A 43 0.09 2.10 -8.14
C ILE A 43 -0.19 2.68 -9.53
N ARG A 44 -1.45 2.67 -9.95
CA ARG A 44 -1.88 3.20 -11.23
C ARG A 44 -2.91 4.30 -11.06
N HIS A 45 -2.66 5.46 -11.66
CA HIS A 45 -3.69 6.48 -11.81
C HIS A 45 -4.71 6.01 -12.86
N VAL A 46 -5.99 5.98 -12.50
CA VAL A 46 -7.08 5.49 -13.37
C VAL A 46 -7.84 6.66 -13.99
N ASP A 47 -8.44 7.55 -13.21
CA ASP A 47 -9.12 8.79 -13.66
C ASP A 47 -9.52 9.66 -12.46
N ASP A 48 -9.91 10.92 -12.68
CA ASP A 48 -10.60 11.79 -11.69
C ASP A 48 -10.03 11.80 -10.24
N GLY A 49 -8.71 11.69 -10.08
CA GLY A 49 -8.08 11.62 -8.76
C GLY A 49 -8.31 10.29 -8.05
N GLN A 50 -8.51 9.22 -8.82
CA GLN A 50 -8.57 7.84 -8.38
C GLN A 50 -7.28 7.12 -8.77
N TRP A 51 -6.84 6.27 -7.85
CA TRP A 51 -5.72 5.37 -8.03
C TRP A 51 -6.15 3.96 -7.69
N SER A 52 -5.73 2.98 -8.49
CA SER A 52 -5.79 1.57 -8.14
C SER A 52 -4.45 1.12 -7.55
N LEU A 53 -4.51 0.27 -6.54
CA LEU A 53 -3.37 -0.36 -5.89
C LEU A 53 -3.55 -1.87 -6.03
N GLU A 54 -2.50 -2.57 -6.45
CA GLU A 54 -2.51 -4.02 -6.67
C GLU A 54 -1.22 -4.62 -6.13
N LEU A 55 -1.33 -5.64 -5.28
CA LEU A 55 -0.18 -6.39 -4.77
C LEU A 55 0.46 -7.18 -5.92
N VAL A 56 1.78 -7.15 -6.00
CA VAL A 56 2.56 -7.86 -7.01
C VAL A 56 3.18 -9.09 -6.37
N GLU A 57 2.88 -10.27 -6.93
CA GLU A 57 3.39 -11.55 -6.42
C GLU A 57 4.84 -11.83 -6.84
N GLU A 58 5.28 -11.26 -7.97
CA GLU A 58 6.65 -11.40 -8.49
C GLU A 58 7.03 -10.15 -9.30
N ILE A 59 8.17 -9.52 -8.96
CA ILE A 59 8.82 -8.58 -9.88
C ILE A 59 9.83 -9.40 -10.68
N ASP A 60 9.47 -9.76 -11.92
CA ASP A 60 10.45 -10.29 -12.87
C ASP A 60 11.55 -9.24 -13.08
N ALA A 61 12.79 -9.59 -12.71
CA ALA A 61 13.97 -8.75 -12.80
C ALA A 61 14.57 -8.67 -14.22
#